data_AF-A0A1I8ICF9-F1
#
_entry.id   AF-A0A1I8ICF9-F1
#
_cell.length_a   1.000
_cell.length_b   1.000
_cell.length_c   1.000
_cell.angle_alpha   90.00
_cell.angle_beta   90.00
_cell.angle_gamma   90.00
#
_symmetry.space_group_name_H-M   'P 1'
#
loop_
_entity.id
_entity.type
_entity.pdbx_description
1 polymer ?
#
loop_
_entity_poly.entity_id
_entity_poly.type
_entity_poly.pdbx_seq_one_letter_code
_entity_poly.pdbx_strand_id
1 'polypeptide(L)'
;GRLATLCCAVANRQLRLRQLPAAFRPCLAGGQSAFAASVEPAEDAAGEGVAELLALLGNKDKSSKSLLVGVSCGLSAPFVLGQVGLCLGRPDLGAYPALIGFNQVGDVRADRVDGLPWPGGCRAVAKRLAEADNVDRGLLINPSIGAEAIAGSSRMKGGTATLILLFQAVGRMLAKLEPSADHSVARGWLSISEHLNLLDRLLESVNEGGAVLNDLIAHFGD
;
A
#
# COMPACT_ATOMS: atom_id res chain seq x y z
N GLY A 1 -5.04 -2.39 1.86
CA GLY A 1 -5.21 -1.30 0.86
C GLY A 1 -5.45 0.09 1.45
N ARG A 2 -6.37 0.31 2.40
CA ARG A 2 -6.70 1.67 2.91
C ARG A 2 -5.49 2.49 3.37
N LEU A 3 -4.57 1.89 4.13
CA LEU A 3 -3.32 2.53 4.56
C LEU A 3 -2.41 2.93 3.39
N ALA A 4 -2.35 2.10 2.33
CA ALA A 4 -1.60 2.43 1.12
C ALA A 4 -2.23 3.63 0.40
N THR A 5 -3.56 3.73 0.37
CA THR A 5 -4.24 4.90 -0.21
C THR A 5 -3.97 6.17 0.57
N LEU A 6 -4.06 6.12 1.90
CA LEU A 6 -3.68 7.23 2.76
C LEU A 6 -2.23 7.67 2.50
N CYS A 7 -1.29 6.71 2.48
CA CYS A 7 0.11 6.97 2.24
C CYS A 7 0.34 7.63 0.86
N CYS A 8 -0.30 7.12 -0.20
CA CYS A 8 -0.23 7.72 -1.53
C CYS A 8 -0.77 9.15 -1.57
N ALA A 9 -1.90 9.41 -0.89
CA ALA A 9 -2.50 10.74 -0.82
C ALA A 9 -1.58 11.74 -0.12
N VAL A 10 -1.00 11.36 1.02
CA VAL A 10 -0.04 12.16 1.79
C VAL A 10 1.23 12.41 0.96
N ALA A 11 1.81 11.37 0.36
CA ALA A 11 3.02 11.49 -0.44
C ALA A 11 2.83 12.41 -1.65
N ASN A 12 1.74 12.25 -2.40
CA ASN A 12 1.43 13.11 -3.53
C ASN A 12 1.14 14.55 -3.11
N ARG A 13 0.56 14.78 -1.92
CA ARG A 13 0.42 16.14 -1.38
C ARG A 13 1.80 16.77 -1.13
N GLN A 14 2.74 16.01 -0.56
CA GLN A 14 4.10 16.47 -0.32
C GLN A 14 4.87 16.77 -1.63
N LEU A 15 4.66 15.98 -2.69
CA LEU A 15 5.20 16.27 -4.01
C LEU A 15 4.61 17.56 -4.60
N ARG A 16 3.27 17.74 -4.53
CA ARG A 16 2.61 18.96 -5.01
C ARG A 16 3.10 20.22 -4.29
N LEU A 17 3.32 20.16 -2.97
CA LEU A 17 3.91 21.27 -2.21
C LEU A 17 5.32 21.64 -2.69
N ARG A 18 6.04 20.69 -3.29
CA ARG A 18 7.35 20.88 -3.92
C ARG A 18 7.27 21.16 -5.43
N GLN A 19 6.08 21.42 -5.96
CA GLN A 19 5.81 21.62 -7.39
C GLN A 19 6.24 20.43 -8.28
N LEU A 20 6.28 19.24 -7.71
CA LEU A 20 6.55 17.99 -8.43
C LEU A 20 5.24 17.29 -8.82
N PRO A 21 5.22 16.57 -9.96
CA PRO A 21 4.04 15.81 -10.37
C PRO A 21 3.75 14.66 -9.40
N ALA A 22 2.48 14.27 -9.33
CA ALA A 22 2.07 13.12 -8.53
C ALA A 22 2.68 11.82 -9.08
N ALA A 23 3.33 11.05 -8.21
CA ALA A 23 4.07 9.83 -8.59
C ALA A 23 3.54 8.57 -7.88
N PHE A 24 2.71 8.70 -6.85
CA PHE A 24 2.18 7.58 -6.09
C PHE A 24 0.78 7.20 -6.56
N ARG A 25 0.53 5.91 -6.79
CA ARG A 25 -0.78 5.40 -7.23
C ARG A 25 -1.25 4.33 -6.25
N PRO A 26 -2.41 4.51 -5.61
CA PRO A 26 -2.97 3.48 -4.75
C PRO A 26 -3.58 2.35 -5.58
N CYS A 27 -3.57 1.16 -5.01
CA CYS A 27 -4.24 -0.02 -5.53
C CYS A 27 -4.91 -0.75 -4.36
N LEU A 28 -6.21 -1.00 -4.46
CA LEU A 28 -7.03 -1.49 -3.36
C LEU A 28 -8.05 -2.49 -3.90
N ALA A 29 -7.99 -3.72 -3.39
CA ALA A 29 -9.02 -4.72 -3.61
C ALA A 29 -10.41 -4.14 -3.31
N GLY A 30 -11.33 -4.27 -4.26
CA GLY A 30 -12.68 -3.70 -4.18
C GLY A 30 -12.78 -2.21 -4.51
N GLY A 31 -11.68 -1.54 -4.90
CA GLY A 31 -11.69 -0.16 -5.39
C GLY A 31 -12.24 0.85 -4.37
N GLN A 32 -12.99 1.85 -4.86
CA GLN A 32 -13.49 2.94 -4.01
C GLN A 32 -14.57 2.48 -3.00
N SER A 33 -15.37 1.46 -3.32
CA SER A 33 -16.41 0.96 -2.41
C SER A 33 -15.82 0.33 -1.16
N ALA A 34 -14.58 -0.17 -1.21
CA ALA A 34 -13.84 -0.70 -0.08
C ALA A 34 -13.47 0.35 1.00
N PHE A 35 -13.71 1.66 0.75
CA PHE A 35 -13.65 2.69 1.79
C PHE A 35 -14.90 2.71 2.67
N ALA A 36 -16.08 2.55 2.08
CA ALA A 36 -17.36 2.63 2.77
C ALA A 36 -17.75 1.30 3.43
N ALA A 37 -17.38 0.16 2.83
CA ALA A 37 -17.73 -1.16 3.30
C ALA A 37 -16.54 -2.13 3.24
N SER A 38 -16.63 -3.23 3.99
CA SER A 38 -15.74 -4.37 3.78
C SER A 38 -16.19 -5.12 2.52
N VAL A 39 -15.27 -5.38 1.60
CA VAL A 39 -15.52 -6.18 0.40
C VAL A 39 -14.62 -7.41 0.48
N GLU A 40 -14.98 -8.34 1.37
CA GLU A 40 -14.15 -9.52 1.69
C GLU A 40 -13.76 -10.39 0.46
N PRO A 41 -14.64 -10.63 -0.55
CA PRO A 41 -14.27 -11.46 -1.70
C PRO A 41 -13.18 -10.85 -2.58
N ALA A 42 -12.97 -9.53 -2.51
CA ALA A 42 -12.06 -8.85 -3.41
C ALA A 42 -10.58 -9.14 -3.08
N GLU A 43 -10.26 -9.48 -1.83
CA GLU A 43 -8.86 -9.80 -1.45
C GLU A 43 -8.40 -11.14 -2.04
N ASP A 44 -9.34 -12.05 -2.31
CA ASP A 44 -9.10 -13.38 -2.88
C ASP A 44 -8.99 -13.38 -4.43
N ALA A 45 -9.25 -12.24 -5.07
CA ALA A 45 -9.24 -12.12 -6.53
C ALA A 45 -7.84 -11.78 -7.09
N ALA A 46 -6.97 -12.78 -7.24
CA ALA A 46 -5.63 -12.59 -7.82
C ALA A 46 -5.65 -11.96 -9.22
N GLY A 47 -6.59 -12.38 -10.07
CA GLY A 47 -6.73 -11.86 -11.44
C GLY A 47 -7.11 -10.38 -11.49
N GLU A 48 -7.97 -9.92 -10.57
CA GLU A 48 -8.32 -8.50 -10.46
C GLU A 48 -7.11 -7.66 -10.06
N GLY A 49 -6.32 -8.14 -9.10
CA GLY A 49 -5.08 -7.47 -8.70
C GLY A 49 -4.10 -7.31 -9.87
N VAL A 50 -3.92 -8.36 -10.67
CA VAL A 50 -3.09 -8.32 -11.89
C VAL A 50 -3.63 -7.31 -12.91
N ALA A 51 -4.94 -7.34 -13.18
CA ALA A 51 -5.57 -6.45 -14.14
C ALA A 51 -5.42 -4.97 -13.73
N GLU A 52 -5.63 -4.66 -12.44
CA GLU A 52 -5.50 -3.31 -11.91
C GLU A 52 -4.05 -2.80 -12.00
N LEU A 53 -3.05 -3.64 -11.67
CA LEU A 53 -1.65 -3.27 -11.82
C LEU A 53 -1.27 -3.00 -13.28
N LEU A 54 -1.72 -3.84 -14.22
CA LEU A 54 -1.47 -3.63 -15.65
C LEU A 54 -2.08 -2.30 -16.13
N ALA A 55 -3.29 -1.97 -15.69
CA ALA A 55 -3.92 -0.68 -16.01
C ALA A 55 -3.11 0.51 -15.46
N LEU A 56 -2.59 0.40 -14.23
CA LEU A 56 -1.73 1.45 -13.64
C LEU A 56 -0.40 1.62 -14.38
N LEU A 57 0.23 0.52 -14.79
CA LEU A 57 1.50 0.54 -15.52
C LEU A 57 1.33 0.99 -16.98
N GLY A 58 0.20 0.66 -17.62
CA GLY A 58 -0.10 1.05 -19.00
C GLY A 58 -0.21 2.56 -19.21
N ASN A 59 -0.51 3.32 -18.16
CA ASN A 59 -0.63 4.79 -18.20
C ASN A 59 0.72 5.52 -18.06
N LYS A 60 1.83 4.80 -18.17
CA LYS A 60 3.17 5.30 -17.88
C LYS A 60 4.04 5.35 -19.13
N ASP A 61 5.00 6.28 -19.15
CA ASP A 61 6.10 6.23 -20.11
C ASP A 61 6.89 4.91 -19.97
N LYS A 62 7.07 4.22 -21.09
CA LYS A 62 7.79 2.93 -21.20
C LYS A 62 9.25 3.02 -20.74
N SER A 63 9.84 4.22 -20.74
CA SER A 63 11.21 4.45 -20.27
C SER A 63 11.36 4.38 -18.74
N SER A 64 10.26 4.56 -18.01
CA SER A 64 10.29 4.85 -16.58
C SER A 64 10.08 3.59 -15.74
N LYS A 65 10.88 3.41 -14.68
CA LYS A 65 10.77 2.27 -13.75
C LYS A 65 9.79 2.53 -12.60
N SER A 66 9.01 1.53 -12.21
CA SER A 66 8.01 1.60 -11.13
C SER A 66 8.49 0.78 -9.93
N LEU A 67 8.08 1.17 -8.73
CA LEU A 67 8.17 0.34 -7.53
C LEU A 67 6.74 -0.11 -7.17
N LEU A 68 6.49 -1.41 -7.19
CA LEU A 68 5.28 -1.99 -6.62
C LEU A 68 5.56 -2.27 -5.14
N VAL A 69 4.72 -1.75 -4.24
CA VAL A 69 4.76 -2.11 -2.81
C VAL A 69 3.47 -2.84 -2.46
N GLY A 70 3.52 -4.17 -2.52
CA GLY A 70 2.43 -5.04 -2.06
C GLY A 70 2.35 -5.05 -0.53
N VAL A 71 1.15 -5.03 0.03
CA VAL A 71 0.93 -5.10 1.48
C VAL A 71 -0.02 -6.25 1.78
N SER A 72 0.48 -7.29 2.44
CA SER A 72 -0.32 -8.41 2.94
C SER A 72 0.24 -8.87 4.28
N CYS A 73 -0.43 -8.50 5.39
CA CYS A 73 0.06 -8.79 6.74
C CYS A 73 0.38 -10.29 6.94
N GLY A 74 -0.49 -11.17 6.44
CA GLY A 74 -0.31 -12.62 6.54
C GLY A 74 0.46 -13.27 5.39
N LEU A 75 0.94 -12.49 4.41
CA LEU A 75 1.49 -12.97 3.13
C LEU A 75 0.51 -13.90 2.39
N SER A 76 -0.79 -13.66 2.54
CA SER A 76 -1.83 -14.60 2.13
C SER A 76 -2.83 -14.03 1.14
N ALA A 77 -2.83 -12.72 0.87
CA ALA A 77 -3.85 -12.06 0.05
C ALA A 77 -3.60 -12.27 -1.46
N PRO A 78 -4.39 -13.12 -2.16
CA PRO A 78 -4.15 -13.43 -3.56
C PRO A 78 -4.13 -12.21 -4.48
N PHE A 79 -4.99 -11.20 -4.24
CA PHE A 79 -4.98 -9.93 -4.96
C PHE A 79 -3.58 -9.29 -5.02
N VAL A 80 -2.89 -9.25 -3.88
CA VAL A 80 -1.56 -8.65 -3.74
C VAL A 80 -0.48 -9.57 -4.30
N LEU A 81 -0.55 -10.86 -4.00
CA LEU A 81 0.48 -11.82 -4.42
C LEU A 81 0.41 -12.09 -5.93
N GLY A 82 -0.75 -11.90 -6.57
CA GLY A 82 -0.89 -11.91 -8.03
C GLY A 82 -0.08 -10.79 -8.68
N GLN A 83 -0.15 -9.58 -8.11
CA GLN A 83 0.62 -8.41 -8.56
C GLN A 83 2.13 -8.62 -8.42
N VAL A 84 2.57 -9.07 -7.24
CA VAL A 84 3.99 -9.38 -6.98
C VAL A 84 4.48 -10.49 -7.93
N GLY A 85 3.68 -11.55 -8.09
CA GLY A 85 3.99 -12.66 -8.97
C GLY A 85 4.10 -12.23 -10.45
N LEU A 86 3.23 -11.34 -10.91
CA LEU A 86 3.32 -10.74 -12.25
C LEU A 86 4.65 -10.02 -12.44
N CYS A 87 5.03 -9.12 -11.52
CA CYS A 87 6.30 -8.37 -11.62
C CYS A 87 7.53 -9.28 -11.61
N LEU A 88 7.53 -10.32 -10.78
CA LEU A 88 8.61 -11.32 -10.75
C LEU A 88 8.69 -12.13 -12.04
N GLY A 89 7.55 -12.51 -12.62
CA GLY A 89 7.48 -13.30 -13.85
C GLY A 89 7.69 -12.49 -15.13
N ARG A 90 7.52 -11.16 -15.07
CA ARG A 90 7.58 -10.24 -16.21
C ARG A 90 8.43 -9.00 -15.88
N PRO A 91 9.76 -9.16 -15.73
CA PRO A 91 10.67 -8.04 -15.44
C PRO A 91 10.68 -6.97 -16.55
N ASP A 92 10.25 -7.33 -17.76
CA ASP A 92 10.05 -6.42 -18.90
C ASP A 92 8.97 -5.34 -18.66
N LEU A 93 8.09 -5.53 -17.66
CA LEU A 93 7.12 -4.51 -17.24
C LEU A 93 7.77 -3.30 -16.56
N GLY A 94 9.07 -3.37 -16.22
CA GLY A 94 9.78 -2.27 -15.58
C GLY A 94 9.29 -1.94 -14.16
N ALA A 95 8.65 -2.89 -13.48
CA ALA A 95 8.14 -2.74 -12.13
C ALA A 95 8.93 -3.62 -11.15
N TYR A 96 9.62 -3.00 -10.19
CA TYR A 96 10.35 -3.68 -9.13
C TYR A 96 9.37 -4.14 -8.03
N PRO A 97 9.28 -5.44 -7.70
CA PRO A 97 8.35 -5.92 -6.69
C PRO A 97 8.93 -5.80 -5.28
N ALA A 98 8.22 -5.12 -4.40
CA ALA A 98 8.40 -5.18 -2.96
C ALA A 98 7.13 -5.71 -2.28
N LEU A 99 7.29 -6.47 -1.19
CA LEU A 99 6.18 -6.98 -0.39
C LEU A 99 6.42 -6.72 1.09
N ILE A 100 5.43 -6.14 1.75
CA ILE A 100 5.37 -5.98 3.19
C ILE A 100 4.40 -7.01 3.75
N GLY A 101 4.87 -7.80 4.72
CA GLY A 101 4.05 -8.69 5.54
C GLY A 101 4.72 -8.93 6.89
N PHE A 102 4.17 -9.83 7.71
CA PHE A 102 4.68 -10.04 9.07
C PHE A 102 4.78 -11.52 9.47
N ASN A 103 4.44 -12.42 8.55
CA ASN A 103 4.67 -13.86 8.69
C ASN A 103 5.98 -14.27 8.04
N GLN A 104 6.57 -15.37 8.51
CA GLN A 104 7.68 -16.00 7.81
C GLN A 104 7.16 -16.76 6.60
N VAL A 105 7.94 -16.81 5.52
CA VAL A 105 7.56 -17.48 4.28
C VAL A 105 7.21 -18.96 4.52
N GLY A 106 7.90 -19.62 5.45
CA GLY A 106 7.64 -21.01 5.83
C GLY A 106 6.25 -21.25 6.42
N ASP A 107 5.69 -20.25 7.11
CA ASP A 107 4.40 -20.35 7.83
C ASP A 107 3.20 -20.05 6.92
N VAL A 108 3.44 -19.57 5.71
CA VAL A 108 2.38 -19.28 4.73
C VAL A 108 1.78 -20.60 4.23
N ARG A 109 0.45 -20.67 4.11
CA ARG A 109 -0.22 -21.83 3.51
C ARG A 109 0.19 -21.98 2.04
N ALA A 110 0.36 -23.21 1.56
CA ALA A 110 0.52 -23.49 0.11
C ALA A 110 -0.72 -24.09 -0.52
N ASP A 111 -1.87 -23.66 -0.05
CA ASP A 111 -3.11 -23.98 -0.73
C ASP A 111 -3.04 -23.39 -2.15
N ARG A 112 -3.55 -24.16 -3.11
CA ARG A 112 -3.65 -23.67 -4.48
C ARG A 112 -4.67 -22.54 -4.50
N VAL A 113 -4.33 -21.46 -5.20
CA VAL A 113 -5.23 -20.33 -5.40
C VAL A 113 -5.31 -20.04 -6.90
N ASP A 114 -6.52 -19.94 -7.41
CA ASP A 114 -6.74 -19.63 -8.82
C ASP A 114 -6.28 -18.22 -9.16
N GLY A 115 -5.70 -18.06 -10.35
CA GLY A 115 -5.15 -16.78 -10.82
C GLY A 115 -3.75 -16.44 -10.30
N LEU A 116 -3.15 -17.22 -9.39
CA LEU A 116 -1.74 -17.08 -9.03
C LEU A 116 -0.82 -17.81 -10.03
N PRO A 117 0.38 -17.27 -10.31
CA PRO A 117 1.22 -17.76 -11.41
C PRO A 117 1.94 -19.09 -11.14
N TRP A 118 2.04 -19.53 -9.88
CA TRP A 118 2.79 -20.74 -9.52
C TRP A 118 2.01 -21.71 -8.62
N PRO A 119 2.24 -23.02 -8.77
CA PRO A 119 1.75 -24.03 -7.82
C PRO A 119 2.23 -23.73 -6.40
N GLY A 120 1.35 -23.90 -5.41
CA GLY A 120 1.62 -23.59 -4.00
C GLY A 120 1.21 -22.17 -3.57
N GLY A 121 0.44 -21.47 -4.41
CA GLY A 121 -0.30 -20.26 -4.06
C GLY A 121 0.58 -19.13 -3.54
N CYS A 122 0.09 -18.42 -2.51
CA CYS A 122 0.77 -17.26 -1.94
C CYS A 122 2.16 -17.59 -1.38
N ARG A 123 2.36 -18.77 -0.76
CA ARG A 123 3.68 -19.21 -0.29
C ARG A 123 4.68 -19.30 -1.43
N ALA A 124 4.27 -19.81 -2.58
CA ALA A 124 5.14 -19.99 -3.73
C ALA A 124 5.61 -18.65 -4.34
N VAL A 125 4.75 -17.62 -4.30
CA VAL A 125 5.11 -16.25 -4.70
C VAL A 125 6.06 -15.63 -3.67
N ALA A 126 5.72 -15.71 -2.37
CA ALA A 126 6.54 -15.14 -1.30
C ALA A 126 7.95 -15.76 -1.25
N LYS A 127 8.05 -17.09 -1.45
CA LYS A 127 9.34 -17.79 -1.55
C LYS A 127 10.20 -17.29 -2.70
N ARG A 128 9.62 -17.14 -3.90
CA ARG A 128 10.33 -16.60 -5.06
C ARG A 128 10.73 -15.15 -4.86
N LEU A 129 9.92 -14.35 -4.17
CA LEU A 129 10.30 -12.99 -3.83
C LEU A 129 11.51 -12.98 -2.87
N ALA A 130 11.53 -13.85 -1.87
CA ALA A 130 12.68 -13.98 -0.96
C ALA A 130 13.95 -14.42 -1.70
N GLU A 131 13.83 -15.33 -2.67
CA GLU A 131 14.94 -15.71 -3.56
C GLU A 131 15.41 -14.53 -4.43
N ALA A 132 14.48 -13.73 -4.96
CA ALA A 132 14.77 -12.55 -5.76
C ALA A 132 15.40 -11.40 -4.94
N ASP A 133 15.07 -11.29 -3.65
CA ASP A 133 15.64 -10.32 -2.72
C ASP A 133 17.16 -10.53 -2.54
N ASN A 134 17.60 -11.80 -2.43
CA ASN A 134 19.02 -12.15 -2.33
C ASN A 134 19.87 -11.72 -3.55
N VAL A 135 19.23 -11.38 -4.67
CA VAL A 135 19.90 -10.97 -5.91
C VAL A 135 19.42 -9.59 -6.41
N ASP A 136 18.85 -8.76 -5.52
CA ASP A 136 18.40 -7.39 -5.80
C ASP A 136 17.43 -7.30 -7.01
N ARG A 137 16.50 -8.27 -7.09
CA ARG A 137 15.42 -8.32 -8.10
C ARG A 137 14.02 -8.24 -7.50
N GLY A 138 13.94 -8.11 -6.19
CA GLY A 138 12.73 -7.90 -5.42
C GLY A 138 13.08 -7.51 -3.99
N LEU A 139 12.09 -7.22 -3.16
CA LEU A 139 12.33 -6.91 -1.75
C LEU A 139 11.23 -7.51 -0.88
N LEU A 140 11.60 -8.33 0.10
CA LEU A 140 10.67 -8.86 1.09
C LEU A 140 10.93 -8.22 2.45
N ILE A 141 9.97 -7.42 2.92
CA ILE A 141 10.00 -6.81 4.26
C ILE A 141 9.02 -7.59 5.14
N ASN A 142 9.54 -8.57 5.88
CA ASN A 142 8.72 -9.44 6.72
C ASN A 142 9.20 -9.57 8.19
N PRO A 143 9.36 -8.45 8.93
CA PRO A 143 9.75 -8.52 10.33
C PRO A 143 8.70 -9.27 11.15
N SER A 144 9.15 -10.14 12.04
CA SER A 144 8.26 -10.81 13.00
C SER A 144 7.81 -9.82 14.05
N ILE A 145 6.51 -9.54 14.11
CA ILE A 145 5.91 -8.67 15.13
C ILE A 145 5.18 -9.48 16.21
N GLY A 146 5.15 -10.81 16.11
CA GLY A 146 4.41 -11.71 17.00
C GLY A 146 2.89 -11.71 16.77
N ALA A 147 2.18 -12.62 17.42
CA ALA A 147 0.74 -12.79 17.28
C ALA A 147 -0.06 -11.51 17.65
N GLU A 148 -1.23 -11.36 17.03
CA GLU A 148 -2.20 -10.33 17.39
C GLU A 148 -2.87 -10.66 18.73
N ALA A 149 -3.24 -9.63 19.50
CA ALA A 149 -3.99 -9.82 20.74
C ALA A 149 -5.37 -10.46 20.49
N ILE A 150 -5.98 -10.15 19.35
CA ILE A 150 -7.15 -10.84 18.81
C ILE A 150 -6.70 -11.57 17.55
N ALA A 151 -6.76 -12.90 17.56
CA ALA A 151 -6.32 -13.72 16.44
C ALA A 151 -6.95 -13.26 15.11
N GLY A 152 -6.11 -13.06 14.09
CA GLY A 152 -6.56 -12.60 12.77
C GLY A 152 -6.86 -11.11 12.65
N SER A 153 -6.80 -10.32 13.74
CA SER A 153 -7.06 -8.87 13.71
C SER A 153 -5.86 -8.08 13.20
N SER A 154 -5.50 -8.30 11.94
CA SER A 154 -4.39 -7.66 11.22
C SER A 154 -4.45 -6.12 11.19
N ARG A 155 -5.61 -5.53 11.57
CA ARG A 155 -5.81 -4.08 11.74
C ARG A 155 -5.12 -3.51 12.98
N MET A 156 -4.69 -4.36 13.91
CA MET A 156 -3.98 -3.97 15.13
C MET A 156 -2.49 -3.86 14.84
N LYS A 157 -1.65 -4.80 15.30
CA LYS A 157 -0.19 -4.69 15.19
C LYS A 157 0.27 -4.67 13.74
N GLY A 158 -0.29 -5.53 12.89
CA GLY A 158 0.03 -5.57 11.46
C GLY A 158 -0.26 -4.24 10.76
N GLY A 159 -1.42 -3.63 11.06
CA GLY A 159 -1.82 -2.32 10.54
C GLY A 159 -0.88 -1.21 11.00
N THR A 160 -0.57 -1.16 12.29
CA THR A 160 0.38 -0.18 12.86
C THR A 160 1.79 -0.34 12.28
N ALA A 161 2.30 -1.58 12.20
CA ALA A 161 3.62 -1.85 11.62
C ALA A 161 3.67 -1.46 10.13
N THR A 162 2.60 -1.77 9.37
CA THR A 162 2.46 -1.35 7.97
C THR A 162 2.50 0.16 7.84
N LEU A 163 1.75 0.88 8.67
CA LEU A 163 1.72 2.34 8.65
C LEU A 163 3.13 2.90 8.90
N ILE A 164 3.81 2.44 9.95
CA ILE A 164 5.18 2.87 10.28
C ILE A 164 6.12 2.63 9.10
N LEU A 165 6.13 1.42 8.54
CA LEU A 165 7.05 1.05 7.44
C LEU A 165 6.80 1.88 6.18
N LEU A 166 5.54 2.02 5.76
CA LEU A 166 5.18 2.80 4.57
C LEU A 166 5.56 4.27 4.74
N PHE A 167 5.20 4.86 5.88
CA PHE A 167 5.50 6.26 6.16
C PHE A 167 7.02 6.48 6.25
N GLN A 168 7.77 5.63 6.94
CA GLN A 168 9.24 5.73 6.98
C GLN A 168 9.88 5.62 5.60
N ALA A 169 9.42 4.67 4.77
CA ALA A 169 9.96 4.49 3.41
C ALA A 169 9.69 5.71 2.52
N VAL A 170 8.44 6.18 2.48
CA VAL A 170 8.06 7.40 1.74
C VAL A 170 8.80 8.61 2.28
N GLY A 171 8.99 8.69 3.59
CA GLY A 171 9.65 9.84 4.19
C GLY A 171 11.11 9.96 3.83
N ARG A 172 11.84 8.84 3.89
CA ARG A 172 13.21 8.79 3.39
C ARG A 172 13.29 9.09 1.90
N MET A 173 12.32 8.63 1.11
CA MET A 173 12.27 8.92 -0.32
C MET A 173 12.10 10.42 -0.57
N LEU A 174 11.16 11.06 0.12
CA LEU A 174 10.90 12.51 -0.01
C LEU A 174 12.08 13.34 0.50
N ALA A 175 12.73 12.94 1.58
CA ALA A 175 13.92 13.62 2.10
C ALA A 175 15.08 13.61 1.10
N LYS A 176 15.24 12.53 0.31
CA LYS A 176 16.24 12.46 -0.77
C LYS A 176 15.95 13.39 -1.94
N LEU A 177 14.71 13.87 -2.08
CA LEU A 177 14.34 14.85 -3.10
C LEU A 177 14.64 16.28 -2.66
N GLU A 178 15.00 16.50 -1.40
CA GLU A 178 15.42 17.83 -0.94
C GLU A 178 16.85 18.10 -1.43
N PRO A 179 17.09 19.23 -2.12
CA PRO A 179 18.44 19.67 -2.41
C PRO A 179 19.22 19.76 -1.10
N SER A 180 20.48 19.32 -1.10
CA SER A 180 21.39 19.35 0.04
C SER A 180 21.52 20.76 0.65
N ALA A 181 20.58 21.13 1.52
CA ALA A 181 20.61 22.31 2.35
C ALA A 181 20.53 21.82 3.79
N ASP A 182 21.68 21.83 4.44
CA ASP A 182 21.87 21.77 5.88
C ASP A 182 21.11 20.66 6.63
N HIS A 183 21.81 19.55 6.90
CA HIS A 183 21.28 18.38 7.62
C HIS A 183 20.88 18.68 9.08
N SER A 184 21.06 19.92 9.53
CA SER A 184 20.73 20.39 10.88
C SER A 184 19.24 20.70 11.09
N VAL A 185 18.44 20.77 10.03
CA VAL A 185 16.99 20.94 10.15
C VAL A 185 16.27 20.10 9.11
N ALA A 186 15.73 18.95 9.52
CA ALA A 186 14.74 18.19 8.77
C ALA A 186 13.41 18.98 8.68
N ARG A 187 13.43 20.12 7.99
CA ARG A 187 12.28 20.97 7.67
C ARG A 187 11.54 20.36 6.48
N GLY A 188 10.79 19.29 6.70
CA GLY A 188 10.03 18.74 5.57
C GLY A 188 9.29 17.44 5.80
N TRP A 189 9.48 16.81 6.95
CA TRP A 189 8.67 15.67 7.35
C TRP A 189 7.85 16.03 8.57
N LEU A 190 6.55 16.20 8.37
CA LEU A 190 5.61 16.17 9.48
C LEU A 190 5.86 14.86 10.21
N SER A 191 6.18 14.94 11.51
CA SER A 191 6.22 13.80 12.40
C SER A 191 4.94 12.97 12.27
N ILE A 192 4.96 11.70 12.69
CA ILE A 192 3.75 10.88 12.70
C ILE A 192 2.62 11.61 13.44
N SER A 193 2.94 12.29 14.54
CA SER A 193 2.00 13.12 15.31
C SER A 193 1.41 14.27 14.49
N GLU A 194 2.20 14.95 13.66
CA GLU A 194 1.70 16.02 12.81
C GLU A 194 0.86 15.51 11.63
N HIS A 195 1.17 14.32 11.10
CA HIS A 195 0.30 13.66 10.13
C HIS A 195 -1.02 13.21 10.74
N LEU A 196 -1.01 12.68 11.97
CA LEU A 196 -2.21 12.32 12.71
C LEU A 196 -3.07 13.55 13.02
N ASN A 197 -2.46 14.64 13.49
CA ASN A 197 -3.17 15.91 13.72
C ASN A 197 -3.79 16.49 12.44
N LEU A 198 -3.21 16.21 11.26
CA LEU A 198 -3.74 16.66 9.97
C LEU A 198 -4.88 15.75 9.50
N LEU A 199 -4.82 14.46 9.82
CA LEU A 199 -5.92 13.52 9.62
C LEU A 199 -7.10 13.82 10.54
N ASP A 200 -6.85 14.13 11.81
CA ASP A 200 -7.88 14.52 12.76
C ASP A 200 -8.60 15.77 12.29
N ARG A 201 -7.87 16.79 11.83
CA ARG A 201 -8.48 18.00 11.22
C ARG A 201 -9.26 17.71 9.93
N LEU A 202 -8.81 16.76 9.11
CA LEU A 202 -9.55 16.36 7.90
C LEU A 202 -10.83 15.59 8.26
N LEU A 203 -10.79 14.74 9.28
CA LEU A 203 -11.96 14.02 9.78
C LEU A 203 -12.94 14.97 10.47
N GLU A 204 -12.46 15.93 11.25
CA GLU A 204 -13.26 17.03 11.81
C GLU A 204 -13.93 17.83 10.70
N SER A 205 -13.18 18.25 9.67
CA SER A 205 -13.74 18.98 8.52
C SER A 205 -14.78 18.18 7.72
N VAL A 206 -14.61 16.86 7.59
CA VAL A 206 -15.60 15.98 6.94
C VAL A 206 -16.84 15.82 7.81
N ASN A 207 -16.69 15.72 9.14
CA ASN A 207 -17.82 15.66 10.07
C ASN A 207 -18.59 16.98 10.13
N GLU A 208 -17.89 18.12 10.14
CA GLU A 208 -18.48 19.45 10.05
C GLU A 208 -19.19 19.64 8.70
N GLY A 209 -18.57 19.24 7.60
CA GLY A 209 -19.19 19.26 6.27
C GLY A 209 -20.42 18.36 6.18
N GLY A 210 -20.40 17.18 6.83
CA GLY A 210 -21.55 16.29 6.93
C GLY A 210 -22.68 16.85 7.79
N ALA A 211 -22.36 17.57 8.86
CA ALA A 211 -23.35 18.28 9.68
C ALA A 211 -24.02 19.41 8.90
N VAL A 212 -23.25 20.22 8.17
CA VAL A 212 -23.78 21.27 7.29
C VAL A 212 -24.64 20.70 6.16
N LEU A 213 -24.26 19.55 5.59
CA LEU A 213 -25.06 18.89 4.56
C LEU A 213 -26.39 18.36 5.12
N ASN A 214 -26.38 17.80 6.32
CA ASN A 214 -27.59 17.33 7.01
C ASN A 214 -28.51 18.50 7.41
N ASP A 215 -27.94 19.62 7.87
CA ASP A 215 -28.71 20.83 8.17
C ASP A 215 -29.33 21.42 6.90
N LEU A 216 -28.60 21.44 5.78
CA LEU A 216 -29.14 21.86 4.47
C LEU A 216 -30.25 20.92 3.98
N ILE A 217 -30.11 19.61 4.14
CA ILE A 217 -31.15 18.63 3.81
C ILE A 217 -32.38 18.83 4.71
N ALA A 218 -32.21 19.16 5.98
CA ALA A 218 -33.31 19.47 6.88
C ALA A 218 -33.97 20.85 6.59
N HIS A 219 -33.24 21.79 6.00
CA HIS A 219 -33.74 23.13 5.67
C HIS A 219 -34.38 23.24 4.28
N PHE A 220 -33.99 22.38 3.34
CA PHE A 220 -34.47 22.37 1.95
C PHE A 220 -35.20 21.08 1.56
N GLY A 221 -35.36 20.14 2.49
CA GLY A 221 -36.11 18.90 2.34
C GLY A 221 -37.55 19.04 2.83
N ASP A 222 -38.33 19.89 2.18
CA ASP A 222 -39.80 19.85 2.07
C ASP A 222 -40.19 20.25 0.64
#